data_AF-A0AAE8QR83-F1
#
_entry.id   AF-A0AAE8QR83-F1
#
_cell.length_a   1.000
_cell.length_b   1.000
_cell.length_c   1.000
_cell.angle_alpha   90.00
_cell.angle_beta   90.00
_cell.angle_gamma   90.00
#
_symmetry.space_group_name_H-M   'P 1'
#
loop_
_entity.id
_entity.type
_entity.pdbx_description
1 polymer ?
#
loop_
_entity_poly.entity_id
_entity_poly.type
_entity_poly.pdbx_seq_one_letter_code
_entity_poly.pdbx_strand_id
1 'polypeptide(L)' 'MVLAVAILIIAIIIALIFIPKLKKQQDRKAIIVFSFLLLIGTALNMGIALKIHIPSPLDLITFIFTPIRDYIVSFTK' A
#
# COMPACT_ATOMS: atom_id res chain seq x y z
N MET A 1 11.81 2.99 -13.44
CA MET A 1 12.60 4.08 -12.83
C MET A 1 11.93 5.45 -12.96
N VAL A 2 11.65 5.97 -14.16
CA VAL A 2 10.98 7.29 -14.34
C VAL A 2 9.66 7.39 -13.57
N LEU A 3 8.80 6.37 -13.65
CA LEU A 3 7.52 6.33 -12.91
C LEU A 3 7.71 6.39 -11.39
N ALA A 4 8.69 5.66 -10.86
CA ALA A 4 8.98 5.64 -9.42
C ALA A 4 9.44 7.02 -8.91
N VAL A 5 10.25 7.73 -9.71
CA VAL A 5 10.68 9.10 -9.41
C VAL A 5 9.48 10.07 -9.44
N ALA A 6 8.60 9.93 -10.44
CA ALA A 6 7.39 10.74 -10.52
C ALA A 6 6.47 10.54 -9.31
N ILE A 7 6.26 9.29 -8.88
CA ILE A 7 5.49 8.94 -7.67
C ILE A 7 6.09 9.60 -6.42
N LEU A 8 7.41 9.55 -6.27
CA LEU A 8 8.11 10.18 -5.15
C LEU A 8 7.92 11.71 -5.14
N ILE A 9 8.05 12.36 -6.29
CA ILE A 9 7.85 13.81 -6.41
C ILE A 9 6.43 14.20 -6.01
N ILE A 10 5.43 13.45 -6.48
CA ILE A 10 4.02 13.67 -6.12
C ILE A 10 3.82 13.52 -4.61
N ALA A 11 4.39 12.47 -4.00
CA ALA A 11 4.31 12.26 -2.57
C ALA A 11 4.92 13.42 -1.77
N ILE A 12 6.06 13.95 -2.21
CA ILE A 12 6.71 15.11 -1.58
C ILE A 12 5.82 16.35 -1.69
N ILE A 13 5.22 16.61 -2.87
CA ILE A 13 4.30 17.75 -3.06
C ILE A 13 3.10 17.63 -2.11
N ILE A 14 2.51 16.44 -2.00
CA ILE A 14 1.39 16.17 -1.09
C ILE A 14 1.82 16.43 0.37
N ALA A 15 2.98 15.92 0.79
CA ALA A 15 3.51 16.16 2.12
C ALA A 15 3.71 17.65 2.42
N LEU A 16 4.28 18.41 1.48
CA LEU A 16 4.51 19.85 1.61
C LEU A 16 3.22 20.66 1.73
N ILE A 17 2.12 20.22 1.11
CA ILE A 17 0.84 20.92 1.19
C ILE A 17 0.09 20.56 2.49
N PHE A 18 0.09 19.28 2.87
CA PHE A 18 -0.76 18.76 3.95
C PHE A 18 -0.11 18.84 5.32
N ILE A 19 1.19 18.52 5.46
CA ILE A 19 1.90 18.59 6.75
C ILE A 19 1.80 19.97 7.41
N PRO A 20 2.04 21.11 6.72
CA PRO A 20 1.89 22.41 7.36
C PRO A 20 0.44 22.74 7.74
N LYS A 21 -0.55 22.30 6.95
CA LYS A 21 -1.98 22.45 7.28
C LYS A 21 -2.36 21.66 8.54
N LEU A 22 -1.84 20.44 8.68
CA LEU A 22 -2.03 19.60 9.86
C LEU A 22 -1.30 20.16 11.09
N LYS A 23 -0.08 20.70 10.90
CA LYS A 23 0.69 21.35 11.97
C LYS A 23 0.00 22.59 12.53
N LYS A 24 -0.67 23.38 11.68
CA LYS A 24 -1.47 24.54 12.10
C LYS A 24 -2.66 24.16 13.00
N GLN A 25 -3.19 22.95 12.85
CA GLN A 25 -4.31 22.43 13.64
C GLN A 25 -3.86 21.77 14.97
N GLN A 26 -2.55 21.81 15.31
CA GLN A 26 -1.95 21.18 16.50
C GLN A 26 -2.16 19.66 16.65
N ASP A 27 -2.81 18.99 15.69
CA ASP A 27 -3.07 17.56 15.70
C ASP A 27 -1.83 16.73 15.33
N ARG A 28 -0.92 16.57 16.30
CA ARG A 28 0.29 15.74 16.13
C ARG A 28 -0.03 14.30 15.75
N LYS A 29 -1.12 13.73 16.28
CA LYS A 29 -1.56 12.37 15.94
C LYS A 29 -1.94 12.27 14.46
N ALA A 30 -2.64 13.26 13.93
CA ALA A 30 -3.04 13.28 12.52
C ALA A 30 -1.83 13.38 11.59
N ILE A 31 -0.81 14.15 11.94
CA ILE A 31 0.46 14.22 11.16
C ILE A 31 1.13 12.86 11.09
N ILE A 32 1.19 12.12 12.21
CA ILE A 32 1.82 10.80 12.27
C ILE A 32 1.05 9.81 11.39
N VAL A 33 -0.27 9.73 11.57
CA VAL A 33 -1.13 8.82 10.78
C VAL A 33 -1.04 9.17 9.29
N PHE A 34 -1.14 10.45 8.94
CA PHE A 34 -1.03 10.92 7.56
C PHE A 34 0.32 10.54 6.94
N SER A 35 1.43 10.82 7.65
CA SER A 35 2.77 10.55 7.13
C SER A 35 2.99 9.05 6.94
N PHE A 36 2.51 8.22 7.86
CA PHE A 36 2.59 6.76 7.76
C PHE A 36 1.78 6.24 6.56
N LEU A 37 0.56 6.74 6.39
CA LEU A 37 -0.32 6.35 5.28
C LEU A 37 0.25 6.79 3.93
N LEU A 38 0.81 7.99 3.85
CA LEU A 38 1.49 8.51 2.67
C LEU A 38 2.73 7.68 2.32
N LEU A 39 3.52 7.30 3.32
CA LEU A 39 4.68 6.42 3.14
C LEU A 39 4.28 5.06 2.58
N ILE A 40 3.27 4.41 3.17
CA ILE A 40 2.78 3.10 2.71
C ILE A 40 2.28 3.19 1.28
N GLY A 41 1.42 4.16 0.97
CA GLY A 41 0.89 4.33 -0.38
C GLY A 41 2.00 4.58 -1.41
N THR A 42 3.00 5.40 -1.05
CA THR A 42 4.16 5.68 -1.89
C THR A 42 5.00 4.42 -2.12
N ALA A 43 5.33 3.68 -1.06
CA ALA A 43 6.13 2.46 -1.15
C ALA A 43 5.46 1.37 -2.00
N LEU A 44 4.14 1.17 -1.84
CA LEU A 44 3.37 0.24 -2.65
C LEU A 44 3.39 0.63 -4.13
N ASN A 45 3.08 1.89 -4.45
CA ASN A 45 3.11 2.39 -5.83
C ASN A 45 4.52 2.28 -6.43
N MET A 46 5.55 2.55 -5.64
CA MET A 46 6.94 2.45 -6.08
C MET A 46 7.33 1.00 -6.36
N GLY A 47 6.90 0.05 -5.52
CA GLY A 47 7.12 -1.39 -5.75
C GLY A 47 6.45 -1.87 -7.05
N ILE A 48 5.22 -1.45 -7.31
CA ILE A 48 4.53 -1.73 -8.58
C ILE A 48 5.30 -1.13 -9.77
N ALA A 49 5.72 0.14 -9.67
CA ALA A 49 6.45 0.84 -10.73
C ALA A 49 7.85 0.26 -11.00
N LEU A 50 8.46 -0.40 -10.01
CA LEU A 50 9.72 -1.12 -10.12
C LEU A 50 9.52 -2.58 -10.57
N LYS A 51 8.29 -3.00 -10.87
CA LYS A 51 7.92 -4.39 -11.21
C LYS A 51 8.35 -5.39 -10.14
N ILE A 52 8.39 -4.97 -8.87
CA ILE A 52 8.53 -5.89 -7.75
C ILE A 52 7.27 -6.75 -7.73
N HIS A 53 7.42 -8.07 -7.68
CA HIS A 53 6.31 -8.99 -7.50
C HIS A 53 5.71 -8.78 -6.11
N ILE A 54 4.71 -7.92 -6.05
CA ILE A 54 3.83 -7.78 -4.90
C ILE A 54 2.71 -8.80 -5.13
N PRO A 55 2.56 -9.81 -4.27
CA PRO A 55 1.51 -10.80 -4.41
C PRO A 55 0.17 -10.07 -4.48
N SER A 56 -0.64 -10.41 -5.47
CA SER A 56 -1.93 -9.77 -5.64
C SER A 56 -2.85 -10.15 -4.47
N PRO A 57 -3.86 -9.33 -4.16
CA PRO A 57 -4.88 -9.72 -3.19
C PRO A 57 -5.56 -11.04 -3.57
N LEU A 58 -5.67 -11.32 -4.87
CA LEU A 58 -6.20 -12.58 -5.39
C LEU A 58 -5.31 -13.77 -5.02
N ASP A 59 -3.99 -13.62 -5.03
CA ASP A 59 -3.05 -14.67 -4.62
C ASP A 59 -3.22 -14.97 -3.12
N LEU A 60 -3.45 -13.94 -2.31
CA LEU A 60 -3.71 -14.09 -0.88
C LEU A 60 -5.04 -14.81 -0.62
N ILE A 61 -6.10 -14.41 -1.34
CA ILE A 61 -7.40 -15.09 -1.29
C ILE A 61 -7.22 -16.55 -1.72
N THR A 62 -6.53 -16.79 -2.82
CA THR A 62 -6.29 -18.14 -3.35
C THR A 62 -5.53 -18.99 -2.32
N PHE A 63 -4.50 -18.44 -1.67
CA PHE A 63 -3.77 -19.13 -0.61
C PHE A 63 -4.66 -19.54 0.57
N ILE A 64 -5.59 -18.67 1.00
CA ILE A 64 -6.54 -18.96 2.08
C ILE A 64 -7.58 -20.02 1.65
N PHE A 65 -8.05 -19.94 0.40
CA PHE A 65 -9.13 -20.80 -0.11
C PHE A 65 -8.65 -22.14 -0.67
N THR A 66 -7.36 -22.27 -1.02
CA THR A 66 -6.76 -23.53 -1.49
C THR A 66 -6.96 -24.69 -0.51
N PRO A 67 -6.64 -24.58 0.79
CA PRO A 67 -6.87 -25.68 1.72
C PRO A 67 -8.34 -26.07 1.82
N ILE A 68 -9.26 -25.10 1.81
CA ILE A 68 -10.71 -25.35 1.83
C ILE A 68 -11.14 -26.13 0.58
N ARG A 69 -10.65 -25.72 -0.60
CA ARG A 69 -10.89 -26.43 -1.85
C ARG A 69 -10.37 -27.87 -1.77
N ASP A 70 -9.15 -28.07 -1.27
CA ASP A 70 -8.54 -29.39 -1.20
C ASP A 70 -9.30 -30.31 -0.23
N TYR A 71 -9.80 -29.79 0.89
CA TYR A 71 -10.71 -30.52 1.78
C TYR A 71 -12.00 -30.93 1.06
N ILE A 72 -12.66 -30.02 0.34
CA ILE A 72 -13.90 -30.32 -0.40
C ILE A 72 -13.66 -31.37 -1.49
N VAL A 73 -12.57 -31.22 -2.25
CA VAL A 73 -12.18 -32.17 -3.31
C VAL A 73 -11.87 -33.55 -2.71
N SER A 74 -11.19 -33.61 -1.55
CA SER A 74 -10.89 -34.87 -0.88
C SER A 74 -12.13 -35.59 -0.36
N PHE A 75 -13.17 -34.85 0.04
CA PHE A 75 -14.41 -35.42 0.57
C PHE A 75 -15.37 -35.91 -0.51
N THR A 76 -15.20 -35.43 -1.74
CA THR A 76 -16.05 -35.78 -2.90
C THR A 76 -15.51 -37.01 -3.65
N LYS A 77 -14.31 -37.49 -3.29
CA LYS A 77 -13.62 -38.61 -3.93
C LYS A 77 -13.72 -39.86 -3.07
#